data_AF-A0A135SUZ3-F1
#
_entry.id   AF-A0A135SUZ3-F1
#
_cell.length_a   1.000
_cell.length_b   1.000
_cell.length_c   1.000
_cell.angle_alpha   90.00
_cell.angle_beta   90.00
_cell.angle_gamma   90.00
#
_symmetry.space_group_name_H-M   'P 1'
#
loop_
_entity.id
_entity.type
_entity.pdbx_description
1 polymer ?
#
loop_
_entity_poly.entity_id
_entity_poly.type
_entity_poly.pdbx_seq_one_letter_code
_entity_poly.pdbx_strand_id
1 'polypeptide(L)'
;MPGELGQLSLHQSLLRNQLVGLELVAAETSVQRHHQLARDRYLWKSYLARQRESIFTTVAPHYTCGTDAAGVNEKNVEGVAWANALPDAEATVDLKLGDTSMSFSGYGYHDKTWVDRPFQEAIQAAFWGHARLGPYAVVWWHSHAQDGTEISSEYLATYEDGHVIASRCVDRANNTLGWGEGQIWPLVPGTPAPAGMIIRWDLGDAGVFVANITSKNIFVTISFWQAGRGPVSGGFVGGEQYTDETGLWSLNQLPKL
;
A
#
# COMPACT_ATOMS: atom_id res chain seq x y z
N MET A 1 -26.79 -26.12 -30.59
CA MET A 1 -26.83 -25.37 -29.32
C MET A 1 -25.39 -25.15 -28.86
N PRO A 2 -24.85 -23.93 -29.01
CA PRO A 2 -23.52 -23.60 -28.52
C PRO A 2 -23.63 -22.91 -27.16
N GLY A 3 -23.01 -23.47 -26.13
CA GLY A 3 -23.01 -22.86 -24.79
C GLY A 3 -22.28 -23.74 -23.81
N GLU A 4 -20.96 -23.59 -23.73
CA GLU A 4 -20.15 -24.03 -22.56
C GLU A 4 -18.67 -23.58 -22.64
N LEU A 5 -18.18 -23.12 -23.80
CA LEU A 5 -16.80 -22.62 -23.93
C LEU A 5 -16.59 -21.15 -23.46
N GLY A 6 -17.65 -20.45 -23.06
CA GLY A 6 -17.58 -19.04 -22.64
C GLY A 6 -17.33 -18.80 -21.15
N GLN A 7 -17.59 -19.78 -20.27
CA GLN A 7 -17.51 -19.57 -18.81
C GLN A 7 -16.14 -19.91 -18.20
N LEU A 8 -15.35 -20.81 -18.80
CA LEU A 8 -14.00 -21.14 -18.34
C LEU A 8 -12.97 -20.02 -18.60
N SER A 9 -13.16 -19.23 -19.66
CA SER A 9 -12.35 -18.06 -19.98
C SER A 9 -12.54 -16.91 -18.97
N LEU A 10 -13.79 -16.69 -18.52
CA LEU A 10 -14.10 -15.65 -17.52
C LEU A 10 -13.53 -15.99 -16.14
N HIS A 11 -13.57 -17.25 -15.72
CA HIS A 11 -13.07 -17.68 -14.40
C HIS A 11 -11.53 -17.59 -14.31
N GLN A 12 -10.80 -17.90 -15.39
CA GLN A 12 -9.34 -17.72 -15.44
C GLN A 12 -8.93 -16.23 -15.52
N SER A 13 -9.74 -15.39 -16.17
CA SER A 13 -9.57 -13.93 -16.18
C SER A 13 -9.80 -13.29 -14.80
N LEU A 14 -10.80 -13.77 -14.04
CA LEU A 14 -11.12 -13.27 -12.69
C LEU A 14 -10.04 -13.66 -11.67
N LEU A 15 -9.49 -14.88 -11.76
CA LEU A 15 -8.38 -15.33 -10.90
C LEU A 15 -7.05 -14.62 -11.21
N ARG A 16 -6.77 -14.28 -12.49
CA ARG A 16 -5.61 -13.45 -12.85
C ARG A 16 -5.68 -12.04 -12.27
N ASN A 17 -6.88 -11.48 -12.11
CA ASN A 17 -7.08 -10.13 -11.59
C ASN A 17 -7.18 -10.03 -10.07
N GLN A 18 -7.27 -11.14 -9.33
CA GLN A 18 -7.32 -11.13 -7.86
C GLN A 18 -5.96 -11.38 -7.19
N LEU A 19 -4.94 -11.86 -7.92
CA LEU A 19 -3.69 -12.35 -7.32
C LEU A 19 -2.44 -11.50 -7.59
N VAL A 20 -2.55 -10.39 -8.34
CA VAL A 20 -1.43 -9.45 -8.60
C VAL A 20 -1.30 -8.43 -7.46
N GLY A 21 -1.30 -8.93 -6.22
CA GLY A 21 -1.27 -8.12 -5.01
C GLY A 21 -1.01 -9.03 -3.81
N LEU A 22 0.10 -9.77 -3.86
CA LEU A 22 0.58 -10.48 -2.67
C LEU A 22 1.20 -9.43 -1.74
N GLU A 23 0.40 -8.90 -0.81
CA GLU A 23 0.91 -8.22 0.38
C GLU A 23 1.59 -9.27 1.26
N LEU A 24 2.92 -9.21 1.36
CA LEU A 24 3.65 -9.99 2.33
C LEU A 24 3.74 -9.19 3.63
N VAL A 25 2.70 -9.26 4.47
CA VAL A 25 2.77 -8.80 5.86
C VAL A 25 3.66 -9.80 6.63
N ALA A 26 4.97 -9.59 6.60
CA ALA A 26 5.89 -10.24 7.53
C ALA A 26 5.88 -9.47 8.85
N ALA A 27 4.86 -9.70 9.68
CA ALA A 27 4.90 -9.31 11.08
C ALA A 27 5.85 -10.25 11.85
N GLU A 28 7.16 -9.99 11.81
CA GLU A 28 8.09 -10.57 12.78
C GLU A 28 7.81 -9.95 14.16
N THR A 29 6.92 -10.60 14.91
CA THR A 29 6.73 -10.32 16.34
C THR A 29 7.77 -11.11 17.12
N SER A 30 8.93 -10.50 17.38
CA SER A 30 9.87 -11.05 18.36
C SER A 30 9.40 -10.71 19.78
N VAL A 31 8.55 -11.57 20.37
CA VAL A 31 8.37 -11.59 21.83
C VAL A 31 8.66 -13.00 22.33
N GLN A 32 9.90 -13.19 22.79
CA GLN A 32 10.24 -14.31 23.66
C GLN A 32 9.42 -14.18 24.97
N ARG A 33 8.47 -15.10 25.21
CA ARG A 33 8.20 -15.64 26.55
C ARG A 33 7.32 -16.90 26.53
N HIS A 34 8.02 -18.01 26.78
CA HIS A 34 7.69 -19.29 27.42
C HIS A 34 6.24 -19.67 27.83
N HIS A 35 5.99 -20.97 27.61
CA HIS A 35 5.03 -21.90 28.24
C HIS A 35 3.57 -22.01 27.72
N GLN A 36 3.41 -22.91 26.75
CA GLN A 36 2.76 -24.22 26.94
C GLN A 36 1.26 -24.22 27.36
N LEU A 37 0.38 -24.35 26.36
CA LEU A 37 -0.80 -25.21 26.45
C LEU A 37 -1.17 -25.72 25.04
N ALA A 38 -0.83 -26.97 24.79
CA ALA A 38 -1.29 -27.73 23.64
C ALA A 38 -2.70 -28.26 23.91
N ARG A 39 -3.60 -28.09 22.93
CA ARG A 39 -4.64 -29.02 22.47
C ARG A 39 -5.77 -28.19 21.84
N ASP A 40 -5.66 -27.99 20.54
CA ASP A 40 -6.77 -28.33 19.64
C ASP A 40 -6.22 -28.54 18.23
N ARG A 41 -6.04 -29.83 17.92
CA ARG A 41 -5.73 -30.34 16.60
C ARG A 41 -7.04 -30.35 15.81
N TYR A 42 -7.31 -29.31 15.04
CA TYR A 42 -8.20 -29.40 13.89
C TYR A 42 -7.57 -28.66 12.69
N LEU A 43 -7.06 -29.47 11.75
CA LEU A 43 -7.01 -29.20 10.31
C LEU A 43 -6.14 -28.03 9.79
N TRP A 44 -4.88 -27.92 10.22
CA TRP A 44 -3.85 -27.28 9.40
C TRP A 44 -2.84 -28.32 8.91
N LYS A 45 -3.27 -29.14 7.94
CA LYS A 45 -2.29 -29.84 7.09
C LYS A 45 -1.66 -28.76 6.22
N SER A 46 -0.41 -28.47 6.55
CA SER A 46 0.57 -27.72 5.78
C SER A 46 0.46 -28.01 4.28
N TYR A 47 -0.22 -27.12 3.55
CA TYR A 47 0.10 -26.89 2.15
C TYR A 47 1.45 -26.20 2.13
N LEU A 48 2.51 -26.96 1.84
CA LEU A 48 3.83 -26.41 1.56
C LEU A 48 3.73 -25.60 0.26
N ALA A 49 3.42 -24.32 0.35
CA ALA A 49 3.63 -23.39 -0.75
C ALA A 49 5.14 -23.30 -0.99
N ARG A 50 5.58 -23.65 -2.19
CA ARG A 50 6.92 -23.28 -2.66
C ARG A 50 6.77 -21.94 -3.36
N GLN A 51 7.49 -20.96 -2.86
CA GLN A 51 7.50 -19.58 -3.35
C GLN A 51 8.92 -19.26 -3.78
N ARG A 52 9.05 -18.69 -4.97
CA ARG A 52 10.29 -18.09 -5.43
C ARG A 52 9.98 -16.65 -5.83
N GLU A 53 10.76 -15.74 -5.28
CA GLU A 53 10.61 -14.31 -5.52
C GLU A 53 11.95 -13.74 -5.92
N SER A 54 11.90 -12.81 -6.86
CA SER A 54 13.01 -11.94 -7.20
C SER A 54 12.47 -10.53 -7.25
N ILE A 55 13.05 -9.65 -6.45
CA ILE A 55 12.68 -8.25 -6.38
C ILE A 55 13.94 -7.41 -6.61
N PHE A 56 13.90 -6.49 -7.57
CA PHE A 56 15.01 -5.61 -7.91
C PHE A 56 14.52 -4.16 -7.98
N THR A 57 15.22 -3.26 -7.29
CA THR A 57 14.91 -1.83 -7.31
C THR A 57 16.16 -1.00 -7.52
N THR A 58 16.01 0.12 -8.21
CA THR A 58 16.96 1.24 -8.22
C THR A 58 16.47 2.41 -7.35
N VAL A 59 15.23 2.35 -6.84
CA VAL A 59 14.59 3.39 -6.04
C VAL A 59 15.11 3.35 -4.61
N ALA A 60 15.55 4.50 -4.10
CA ALA A 60 16.14 4.60 -2.77
C ALA A 60 15.15 4.24 -1.65
N PRO A 61 15.56 3.53 -0.59
CA PRO A 61 14.72 3.29 0.57
C PRO A 61 14.43 4.58 1.35
N HIS A 62 13.29 4.61 2.06
CA HIS A 62 12.92 5.75 2.89
C HIS A 62 12.20 5.35 4.18
N TYR A 63 12.25 6.27 5.15
CA TYR A 63 11.41 6.28 6.33
C TYR A 63 10.25 7.26 6.14
N THR A 64 9.38 7.39 7.14
CA THR A 64 8.22 8.31 7.08
C THR A 64 8.58 9.73 6.60
N CYS A 65 9.60 10.37 7.18
CA CYS A 65 9.87 11.79 6.94
C CYS A 65 11.20 12.08 6.23
N GLY A 66 11.83 11.09 5.62
CA GLY A 66 13.14 11.26 4.99
C GLY A 66 13.75 9.96 4.47
N THR A 67 14.89 10.09 3.81
CA THR A 67 15.66 8.97 3.27
C THR A 67 16.23 8.07 4.38
N ASP A 68 16.51 6.82 4.05
CA ASP A 68 17.23 5.90 4.93
C ASP A 68 18.62 6.46 5.31
N ALA A 69 18.77 6.88 6.56
CA ALA A 69 20.04 7.31 7.12
C ALA A 69 20.10 6.99 8.62
N ALA A 70 21.32 6.74 9.10
CA ALA A 70 21.55 6.39 10.50
C ALA A 70 21.06 7.49 11.45
N GLY A 71 20.27 7.10 12.45
CA GLY A 71 19.76 8.01 13.49
C GLY A 71 18.53 8.84 13.06
N VAL A 72 17.97 8.60 11.87
CA VAL A 72 16.70 9.21 11.46
C VAL A 72 15.54 8.60 12.24
N ASN A 73 14.51 9.42 12.50
CA ASN A 73 13.29 8.97 13.15
C ASN A 73 12.44 8.15 12.17
N GLU A 74 12.13 6.91 12.56
CA GLU A 74 11.35 5.97 11.76
C GLU A 74 9.84 6.06 12.06
N LYS A 75 9.44 6.84 13.08
CA LYS A 75 8.04 7.01 13.49
C LYS A 75 7.22 7.69 12.40
N ASN A 76 6.04 7.13 12.13
CA ASN A 76 4.97 7.77 11.37
C ASN A 76 4.15 8.69 12.28
N VAL A 77 3.62 8.12 13.35
CA VAL A 77 2.98 8.82 14.48
C VAL A 77 3.52 8.25 15.78
N GLU A 78 3.18 8.82 16.92
CA GLU A 78 3.62 8.25 18.20
C GLU A 78 3.11 6.81 18.36
N GLY A 79 4.05 5.89 18.62
CA GLY A 79 3.81 4.46 18.79
C GLY A 79 3.60 3.64 17.51
N VAL A 80 3.72 4.25 16.32
CA VAL A 80 3.75 3.54 15.03
C VAL A 80 4.95 4.01 14.22
N ALA A 81 5.78 3.07 13.81
CA ALA A 81 6.92 3.33 12.94
C ALA A 81 6.81 2.54 11.64
N TRP A 82 7.37 3.12 10.58
CA TRP A 82 7.25 2.64 9.23
C TRP A 82 8.52 2.92 8.43
N ALA A 83 8.99 1.88 7.74
CA ALA A 83 10.08 1.94 6.79
C ALA A 83 9.66 1.30 5.47
N ASN A 84 10.05 1.89 4.36
CA ASN A 84 9.81 1.36 3.04
C ASN A 84 11.15 1.06 2.37
N ALA A 85 11.56 -0.20 2.49
CA ALA A 85 12.88 -0.68 2.06
C ALA A 85 12.97 -0.81 0.53
N LEU A 86 11.85 -1.13 -0.13
CA LEU A 86 11.75 -1.20 -1.58
C LEU A 86 10.49 -0.41 -1.98
N PRO A 87 10.60 0.89 -2.31
CA PRO A 87 9.42 1.69 -2.62
C PRO A 87 8.75 1.32 -3.92
N ASP A 88 9.53 0.95 -4.91
CA ASP A 88 9.07 0.47 -6.21
C ASP A 88 10.15 -0.44 -6.79
N ALA A 89 9.78 -1.67 -7.15
CA ALA A 89 10.73 -2.69 -7.56
C ALA A 89 10.14 -3.60 -8.64
N GLU A 90 10.94 -3.96 -9.65
CA GLU A 90 10.62 -5.05 -10.56
C GLU A 90 10.50 -6.36 -9.76
N ALA A 91 9.38 -7.04 -9.88
CA ALA A 91 9.04 -8.22 -9.11
C ALA A 91 8.62 -9.36 -10.03
N THR A 92 9.17 -10.55 -9.77
CA THR A 92 8.64 -11.81 -10.30
C THR A 92 8.27 -12.72 -9.16
N VAL A 93 7.11 -13.36 -9.29
CA VAL A 93 6.55 -14.23 -8.25
C VAL A 93 6.16 -15.55 -8.89
N ASP A 94 6.74 -16.65 -8.40
CA ASP A 94 6.31 -18.00 -8.72
C ASP A 94 5.65 -18.62 -7.49
N LEU A 95 4.35 -18.93 -7.59
CA LEU A 95 3.56 -19.52 -6.52
C LEU A 95 3.09 -20.92 -6.91
N LYS A 96 3.21 -21.86 -5.98
CA LYS A 96 2.56 -23.17 -6.07
C LYS A 96 1.53 -23.33 -4.95
N LEU A 97 0.24 -23.30 -5.31
CA LEU A 97 -0.90 -23.51 -4.43
C LEU A 97 -1.53 -24.88 -4.72
N GLY A 98 -1.16 -25.88 -3.91
CA GLY A 98 -1.51 -27.28 -4.18
C GLY A 98 -0.91 -27.75 -5.50
N ASP A 99 -1.76 -28.15 -6.44
CA ASP A 99 -1.36 -28.57 -7.78
C ASP A 99 -1.32 -27.41 -8.80
N THR A 100 -1.79 -26.23 -8.41
CA THR A 100 -1.80 -25.04 -9.27
C THR A 100 -0.48 -24.31 -9.16
N SER A 101 0.20 -24.12 -10.29
CA SER A 101 1.38 -23.25 -10.38
C SER A 101 0.99 -21.96 -11.11
N MET A 102 1.43 -20.83 -10.58
CA MET A 102 1.14 -19.50 -11.10
C MET A 102 2.44 -18.71 -11.12
N SER A 103 2.61 -17.89 -12.15
CA SER A 103 3.76 -17.00 -12.29
C SER A 103 3.28 -15.62 -12.71
N PHE A 104 3.83 -14.59 -12.09
CA PHE A 104 3.51 -13.20 -12.35
C PHE A 104 4.78 -12.38 -12.47
N SER A 105 4.71 -11.32 -13.28
CA SER A 105 5.74 -10.30 -13.36
C SER A 105 5.08 -8.94 -13.40
N GLY A 106 5.70 -7.96 -12.77
CA GLY A 106 5.22 -6.59 -12.66
C GLY A 106 6.11 -5.84 -11.70
N TYR A 107 5.57 -4.82 -11.06
CA TYR A 107 6.27 -4.09 -10.00
C TYR A 107 5.56 -4.27 -8.65
N GLY A 108 6.35 -4.18 -7.59
CA GLY A 108 5.91 -4.35 -6.21
C GLY A 108 6.69 -3.43 -5.28
N TYR A 109 6.43 -3.59 -3.99
CA TYR A 109 7.05 -2.81 -2.93
C TYR A 109 7.32 -3.72 -1.74
N HIS A 110 8.15 -3.25 -0.80
CA HIS A 110 8.34 -3.89 0.50
C HIS A 110 8.41 -2.82 1.58
N ASP A 111 7.52 -2.92 2.55
CA ASP A 111 7.51 -2.08 3.72
C ASP A 111 7.62 -2.89 5.00
N LYS A 112 7.88 -2.18 6.10
CA LYS A 112 7.95 -2.73 7.44
C LYS A 112 7.26 -1.74 8.36
N THR A 113 6.25 -2.23 9.08
CA THR A 113 5.55 -1.47 10.10
C THR A 113 5.73 -2.16 11.44
N TRP A 114 6.04 -1.40 12.49
CA TRP A 114 6.09 -1.91 13.86
C TRP A 114 5.50 -0.91 14.84
N VAL A 115 5.02 -1.45 15.95
CA VAL A 115 4.27 -0.69 16.95
C VAL A 115 4.77 -1.04 18.35
N ASP A 116 4.78 -0.06 19.24
CA ASP A 116 5.09 -0.27 20.67
C ASP A 116 3.83 -0.29 21.55
N ARG A 117 2.67 -0.02 20.95
CA ARG A 117 1.32 -0.10 21.52
C ARG A 117 0.34 -0.66 20.47
N PRO A 118 -0.88 -1.09 20.85
CA PRO A 118 -1.86 -1.53 19.87
C PRO A 118 -2.10 -0.45 18.80
N PHE A 119 -2.09 -0.83 17.52
CA PHE A 119 -2.16 0.11 16.39
C PHE A 119 -3.36 1.06 16.48
N GLN A 120 -4.51 0.55 16.94
CA GLN A 120 -5.73 1.33 17.12
C GLN A 120 -5.66 2.39 18.24
N GLU A 121 -4.70 2.29 19.16
CA GLU A 121 -4.45 3.31 20.17
C GLU A 121 -3.58 4.46 19.64
N ALA A 122 -2.97 4.29 18.46
CA ALA A 122 -2.14 5.29 17.82
C ALA A 122 -2.82 5.96 16.63
N ILE A 123 -3.41 5.17 15.72
CA ILE A 123 -4.03 5.65 14.49
C ILE A 123 -5.56 5.62 14.63
N GLN A 124 -6.21 6.72 14.22
CA GLN A 124 -7.66 6.75 14.02
C GLN A 124 -7.98 6.55 12.53
N ALA A 125 -7.33 7.27 11.63
CA ALA A 125 -7.53 7.09 10.20
C ALA A 125 -6.19 7.11 9.46
N ALA A 126 -6.08 6.34 8.40
CA ALA A 126 -4.90 6.40 7.53
C ALA A 126 -5.28 6.12 6.09
N PHE A 127 -4.58 6.77 5.18
CA PHE A 127 -4.46 6.40 3.78
C PHE A 127 -3.02 5.96 3.52
N TRP A 128 -2.85 4.81 2.89
CA TRP A 128 -1.57 4.32 2.43
C TRP A 128 -1.68 3.95 0.96
N GLY A 129 -0.58 4.05 0.22
CA GLY A 129 -0.52 3.44 -1.10
C GLY A 129 0.78 3.65 -1.84
N HIS A 130 0.79 3.04 -3.02
CA HIS A 130 1.93 2.98 -3.90
C HIS A 130 1.47 2.96 -5.37
N ALA A 131 2.22 3.65 -6.23
CA ALA A 131 2.03 3.61 -7.67
C ALA A 131 3.35 3.88 -8.40
N ARG A 132 3.49 3.32 -9.60
CA ARG A 132 4.43 3.80 -10.61
C ARG A 132 3.67 4.62 -11.63
N LEU A 133 4.13 5.83 -11.93
CA LEU A 133 3.45 6.76 -12.83
C LEU A 133 4.46 7.41 -13.78
N GLY A 134 4.58 6.86 -14.98
CA GLY A 134 5.62 7.28 -15.92
C GLY A 134 7.01 7.07 -15.32
N PRO A 135 7.87 8.11 -15.26
CA PRO A 135 9.21 8.00 -14.68
C PRO A 135 9.23 8.03 -13.15
N TYR A 136 8.08 8.08 -12.47
CA TYR A 136 8.02 8.31 -11.03
C TYR A 136 7.56 7.08 -10.23
N ALA A 137 8.30 6.76 -9.17
CA ALA A 137 7.84 5.95 -8.05
C ALA A 137 7.16 6.86 -7.02
N VAL A 138 5.93 6.52 -6.63
CA VAL A 138 5.08 7.32 -5.75
C VAL A 138 4.63 6.47 -4.58
N VAL A 139 4.96 6.87 -3.35
CA VAL A 139 4.52 6.20 -2.11
C VAL A 139 4.01 7.24 -1.13
N TRP A 140 2.92 6.94 -0.43
CA TRP A 140 2.36 7.85 0.56
C TRP A 140 1.80 7.13 1.78
N TRP A 141 1.85 7.83 2.90
CA TRP A 141 1.10 7.49 4.10
C TRP A 141 0.56 8.77 4.73
N HIS A 142 -0.75 8.97 4.71
CA HIS A 142 -1.42 10.09 5.34
C HIS A 142 -2.22 9.60 6.57
N SER A 143 -1.80 10.03 7.76
CA SER A 143 -2.30 9.57 9.05
C SER A 143 -3.01 10.68 9.81
N HIS A 144 -4.16 10.33 10.39
CA HIS A 144 -4.80 11.02 11.49
C HIS A 144 -4.65 10.17 12.76
N ALA A 145 -3.84 10.62 13.70
CA ALA A 145 -3.58 9.94 14.97
C ALA A 145 -4.73 10.13 15.97
N GLN A 146 -4.79 9.28 16.99
CA GLN A 146 -5.80 9.36 18.07
C GLN A 146 -5.70 10.67 18.89
N ASP A 147 -4.51 11.27 18.97
CA ASP A 147 -4.30 12.57 19.62
C ASP A 147 -4.66 13.78 18.73
N GLY A 148 -5.13 13.53 17.50
CA GLY A 148 -5.47 14.54 16.51
C GLY A 148 -4.31 15.00 15.63
N THR A 149 -3.10 14.44 15.79
CA THR A 149 -1.96 14.73 14.92
C THR A 149 -2.27 14.31 13.48
N GLU A 150 -2.04 15.21 12.54
CA GLU A 150 -2.12 14.96 11.11
C GLU A 150 -0.70 14.90 10.54
N ILE A 151 -0.39 13.84 9.80
CA ILE A 151 0.91 13.72 9.13
C ILE A 151 0.77 13.02 7.80
N SER A 152 1.32 13.63 6.76
CA SER A 152 1.42 13.05 5.43
C SER A 152 2.88 12.81 5.08
N SER A 153 3.26 11.54 5.01
CA SER A 153 4.50 11.07 4.40
C SER A 153 4.36 11.10 2.88
N GLU A 154 5.23 11.86 2.24
CA GLU A 154 5.29 12.02 0.79
C GLU A 154 6.63 11.49 0.28
N TYR A 155 6.57 10.48 -0.59
CA TYR A 155 7.74 9.96 -1.28
C TYR A 155 7.54 10.00 -2.80
N LEU A 156 8.46 10.68 -3.47
CA LEU A 156 8.55 10.79 -4.91
C LEU A 156 10.00 10.63 -5.34
N ALA A 157 10.27 9.66 -6.20
CA ALA A 157 11.58 9.47 -6.80
C ALA A 157 11.43 9.07 -8.27
N THR A 158 12.49 9.24 -9.04
CA THR A 158 12.56 8.65 -10.38
C THR A 158 12.77 7.14 -10.26
N TYR A 159 11.97 6.35 -10.98
CA TYR A 159 12.04 4.90 -10.84
C TYR A 159 13.27 4.28 -11.50
N GLU A 160 13.89 4.93 -12.50
CA GLU A 160 14.99 4.36 -13.28
C GLU A 160 16.34 4.43 -12.54
N ASP A 161 16.66 5.59 -11.94
CA ASP A 161 17.94 5.86 -11.30
C ASP A 161 17.82 6.18 -9.79
N GLY A 162 16.61 6.18 -9.24
CA GLY A 162 16.36 6.34 -7.81
C GLY A 162 16.61 7.74 -7.28
N HIS A 163 16.66 8.76 -8.15
CA HIS A 163 16.81 10.14 -7.71
C HIS A 163 15.59 10.60 -6.91
N VAL A 164 15.79 10.84 -5.61
CA VAL A 164 14.74 11.29 -4.69
C VAL A 164 14.41 12.76 -4.97
N ILE A 165 13.17 13.01 -5.37
CA ILE A 165 12.61 14.35 -5.59
C ILE A 165 11.98 14.87 -4.29
N ALA A 166 11.26 14.00 -3.58
CA ALA A 166 10.67 14.29 -2.28
C ALA A 166 10.72 13.06 -1.38
N SER A 167 11.14 13.26 -0.14
CA SER A 167 11.02 12.30 0.96
C SER A 167 10.87 13.12 2.23
N ARG A 168 9.63 13.38 2.62
CA ARG A 168 9.32 14.36 3.68
C ARG A 168 7.99 14.06 4.35
N CYS A 169 7.81 14.66 5.52
CA CYS A 169 6.51 14.78 6.15
C CYS A 169 5.98 16.20 6.05
N VAL A 170 4.68 16.33 5.87
CA VAL A 170 3.99 17.61 6.02
C VAL A 170 2.72 17.43 6.86
N ASP A 171 2.41 18.47 7.63
CA ASP A 171 1.20 18.55 8.46
C ASP A 171 0.09 19.23 7.66
N ARG A 172 -0.60 18.45 6.82
CA ARG A 172 -1.69 18.93 5.95
C ARG A 172 -2.76 17.87 5.70
N ALA A 173 -3.97 18.12 6.20
CA ALA A 173 -5.13 17.25 6.05
C ALA A 173 -5.63 17.05 4.59
N ASN A 174 -5.18 17.84 3.61
CA ASN A 174 -5.70 17.81 2.24
C ASN A 174 -4.70 17.27 1.19
N ASN A 175 -3.67 16.57 1.64
CA ASN A 175 -2.61 16.06 0.77
C ASN A 175 -3.01 14.82 -0.03
N THR A 176 -3.63 13.87 0.67
CA THR A 176 -4.17 12.64 0.10
C THR A 176 -5.60 12.49 0.58
N LEU A 177 -6.55 12.51 -0.35
CA LEU A 177 -7.97 12.39 -0.05
C LEU A 177 -8.62 11.31 -0.91
N GLY A 178 -9.52 10.55 -0.29
CA GLY A 178 -10.49 9.74 -1.03
C GLY A 178 -11.54 10.64 -1.69
N TRP A 179 -11.97 10.28 -2.89
CA TRP A 179 -13.09 10.92 -3.58
C TRP A 179 -14.19 9.91 -3.93
N GLY A 180 -15.40 10.42 -4.15
CA GLY A 180 -16.61 9.61 -4.35
C GLY A 180 -17.68 9.92 -3.33
N GLU A 181 -18.82 9.25 -3.45
CA GLU A 181 -19.96 9.44 -2.55
C GLU A 181 -19.61 9.01 -1.12
N GLY A 182 -19.98 9.85 -0.14
CA GLY A 182 -19.79 9.56 1.29
C GLY A 182 -18.34 9.60 1.78
N GLN A 183 -17.38 10.07 0.97
CA GLN A 183 -16.01 10.24 1.41
C GLN A 183 -15.87 11.43 2.36
N ILE A 184 -15.13 11.22 3.44
CA ILE A 184 -14.83 12.20 4.49
C ILE A 184 -13.37 12.08 4.92
N TRP A 185 -12.86 13.11 5.60
CA TRP A 185 -11.60 13.05 6.32
C TRP A 185 -11.75 13.77 7.68
N PRO A 186 -11.25 13.20 8.80
CA PRO A 186 -10.68 11.85 8.93
C PRO A 186 -11.75 10.75 8.73
N LEU A 187 -11.30 9.55 8.38
CA LEU A 187 -12.17 8.39 8.19
C LEU A 187 -12.72 7.89 9.53
N VAL A 188 -13.93 7.36 9.52
CA VAL A 188 -14.57 6.72 10.69
C VAL A 188 -15.15 5.36 10.30
N PRO A 189 -15.29 4.39 11.21
CA PRO A 189 -15.80 3.06 10.87
C PRO A 189 -17.11 3.12 10.08
N GLY A 190 -17.14 2.41 8.94
CA GLY A 190 -18.30 2.38 8.04
C GLY A 190 -18.28 3.44 6.94
N THR A 191 -17.22 4.27 6.84
CA THR A 191 -16.98 5.09 5.65
C THR A 191 -16.91 4.15 4.42
N PRO A 192 -17.66 4.44 3.34
CA PRO A 192 -17.64 3.61 2.14
C PRO A 192 -16.25 3.64 1.50
N ALA A 193 -15.93 2.60 0.73
CA ALA A 193 -14.69 2.60 -0.04
C ALA A 193 -14.68 3.74 -1.06
N PRO A 194 -13.55 4.45 -1.21
CA PRO A 194 -13.45 5.55 -2.16
C PRO A 194 -13.60 5.06 -3.59
N ALA A 195 -14.25 5.87 -4.41
CA ALA A 195 -14.25 5.69 -5.85
C ALA A 195 -12.85 5.93 -6.44
N GLY A 196 -11.99 6.64 -5.70
CA GLY A 196 -10.56 6.70 -5.93
C GLY A 196 -9.84 7.62 -4.94
N MET A 197 -8.54 7.79 -5.13
CA MET A 197 -7.72 8.65 -4.29
C MET A 197 -7.00 9.69 -5.12
N ILE A 198 -6.96 10.92 -4.60
CA ILE A 198 -6.21 12.02 -5.20
C ILE A 198 -5.09 12.44 -4.27
N ILE A 199 -3.90 12.53 -4.85
CA ILE A 199 -2.66 12.99 -4.25
C ILE A 199 -2.33 14.31 -4.93
N ARG A 200 -2.08 15.36 -4.13
CA ARG A 200 -1.65 16.65 -4.65
C ARG A 200 -0.57 17.24 -3.74
N TRP A 201 0.67 17.14 -4.18
CA TRP A 201 1.83 17.59 -3.42
C TRP A 201 2.41 18.86 -4.01
N ASP A 202 2.58 19.87 -3.16
CA ASP A 202 3.30 21.09 -3.48
C ASP A 202 4.76 20.93 -3.05
N LEU A 203 5.64 20.62 -4.00
CA LEU A 203 7.05 20.30 -3.77
C LEU A 203 7.94 21.56 -3.82
N GLY A 204 7.37 22.76 -3.71
CA GLY A 204 8.10 24.02 -3.75
C GLY A 204 8.65 24.29 -5.15
N ASP A 205 9.96 24.51 -5.27
CA ASP A 205 10.61 24.87 -6.54
C ASP A 205 10.50 23.77 -7.61
N ALA A 206 10.31 22.50 -7.20
CA ALA A 206 10.05 21.40 -8.12
C ALA A 206 8.63 21.44 -8.75
N GLY A 207 7.73 22.24 -8.18
CA GLY A 207 6.36 22.42 -8.64
C GLY A 207 5.34 21.51 -7.93
N VAL A 208 4.16 21.40 -8.53
CA VAL A 208 3.05 20.62 -7.96
C VAL A 208 2.95 19.27 -8.66
N PHE A 209 3.05 18.18 -7.92
CA PHE A 209 2.81 16.82 -8.41
C PHE A 209 1.38 16.38 -8.09
N VAL A 210 0.70 15.76 -9.05
CA VAL A 210 -0.66 15.24 -8.89
C VAL A 210 -0.70 13.78 -9.35
N ALA A 211 -1.33 12.93 -8.55
CA ALA A 211 -1.69 11.58 -8.98
C ALA A 211 -3.15 11.28 -8.59
N ASN A 212 -3.91 10.71 -9.51
CA ASN A 212 -5.29 10.32 -9.31
C ASN A 212 -5.45 8.83 -9.63
N ILE A 213 -5.85 8.06 -8.64
CA ILE A 213 -6.09 6.62 -8.71
C ILE A 213 -7.59 6.41 -8.74
N THR A 214 -8.08 5.64 -9.71
CA THR A 214 -9.50 5.23 -9.78
C THR A 214 -9.65 3.81 -9.28
N SER A 215 -10.50 3.59 -8.29
CA SER A 215 -10.78 2.25 -7.75
C SER A 215 -11.53 1.41 -8.79
N LYS A 216 -10.94 0.29 -9.21
CA LYS A 216 -11.59 -0.71 -10.08
C LYS A 216 -11.78 -2.06 -9.39
N ASN A 217 -10.77 -2.51 -8.65
CA ASN A 217 -10.77 -3.81 -7.97
C ASN A 217 -10.55 -3.59 -6.48
N ILE A 218 -11.63 -3.63 -5.71
CA ILE A 218 -11.57 -3.58 -4.25
C ILE A 218 -11.56 -5.02 -3.75
N PHE A 219 -10.48 -5.42 -3.08
CA PHE A 219 -10.27 -6.80 -2.64
C PHE A 219 -10.36 -6.95 -1.11
N VAL A 220 -10.41 -5.84 -0.37
CA VAL A 220 -10.74 -5.83 1.07
C VAL A 220 -11.78 -4.77 1.36
N THR A 221 -12.86 -5.18 2.03
CA THR A 221 -13.94 -4.29 2.49
C THR A 221 -14.43 -4.71 3.88
N ILE A 222 -13.60 -4.53 4.90
CA ILE A 222 -14.00 -4.75 6.29
C ILE A 222 -14.16 -3.41 7.02
N SER A 223 -14.86 -3.40 8.15
CA SER A 223 -15.35 -2.17 8.78
C SER A 223 -14.26 -1.18 9.21
N PHE A 224 -13.03 -1.67 9.43
CA PHE A 224 -11.88 -0.88 9.89
C PHE A 224 -10.73 -0.82 8.88
N TRP A 225 -10.80 -1.58 7.78
CA TRP A 225 -9.75 -1.68 6.77
C TRP A 225 -10.33 -1.95 5.39
N GLN A 226 -9.90 -1.17 4.42
CA GLN A 226 -10.28 -1.35 3.02
C GLN A 226 -9.04 -1.24 2.15
N ALA A 227 -9.01 -1.99 1.07
CA ALA A 227 -7.90 -1.98 0.13
C ALA A 227 -8.39 -2.28 -1.28
N GLY A 228 -7.80 -1.58 -2.24
CA GLY A 228 -8.18 -1.68 -3.62
C GLY A 228 -7.09 -1.19 -4.55
N ARG A 229 -7.34 -1.38 -5.84
CA ARG A 229 -6.45 -0.94 -6.90
C ARG A 229 -7.21 -0.52 -8.14
N GLY A 230 -6.52 0.19 -9.01
CA GLY A 230 -6.98 0.49 -10.36
C GLY A 230 -6.08 1.50 -11.05
N PRO A 231 -6.49 2.04 -12.21
CA PRO A 231 -5.62 2.89 -13.01
C PRO A 231 -5.28 4.18 -12.27
N VAL A 232 -4.05 4.62 -12.49
CA VAL A 232 -3.50 5.86 -11.96
C VAL A 232 -3.14 6.79 -13.11
N SER A 233 -3.33 8.10 -12.92
CA SER A 233 -3.00 9.13 -13.90
C SER A 233 -2.47 10.39 -13.23
N GLY A 234 -1.60 11.14 -13.91
CA GLY A 234 -1.10 12.42 -13.41
C GLY A 234 0.37 12.68 -13.77
N GLY A 235 1.03 13.50 -12.96
CA GLY A 235 2.37 14.02 -13.18
C GLY A 235 2.53 15.40 -12.57
N PHE A 236 3.59 16.12 -12.96
CA PHE A 236 3.75 17.54 -12.58
C PHE A 236 2.73 18.41 -13.32
N VAL A 237 2.10 19.35 -12.62
CA VAL A 237 1.15 20.30 -13.20
C VAL A 237 1.83 21.15 -14.27
N GLY A 238 1.25 21.17 -15.47
CA GLY A 238 1.83 21.87 -16.63
C GLY A 238 2.95 21.10 -17.34
N GLY A 239 3.35 19.94 -16.81
CA GLY A 239 4.28 19.01 -17.44
C GLY A 239 3.56 17.86 -18.17
N GLU A 240 4.36 16.90 -18.63
CA GLU A 240 3.86 15.65 -19.22
C GLU A 240 3.02 14.87 -18.20
N GLN A 241 1.92 14.29 -18.69
CA GLN A 241 0.99 13.50 -17.91
C GLN A 241 1.11 12.03 -18.34
N TYR A 242 1.10 11.15 -17.35
CA TYR A 242 1.28 9.72 -17.51
C TYR A 242 0.04 8.98 -17.04
N THR A 243 -0.04 7.71 -17.45
CA THR A 243 -1.05 6.76 -16.99
C THR A 243 -0.43 5.41 -16.76
N ASP A 244 -0.87 4.71 -15.72
CA ASP A 244 -0.60 3.29 -15.51
C ASP A 244 -1.92 2.59 -15.13
N GLU A 245 -1.99 1.28 -15.34
CA GLU A 245 -3.17 0.47 -14.99
C GLU A 245 -3.24 0.15 -13.49
N THR A 246 -2.15 0.31 -12.73
CA THR A 246 -2.07 -0.11 -11.33
C THR A 246 -1.52 0.96 -10.37
N GLY A 247 -2.41 1.62 -9.66
CA GLY A 247 -2.15 2.23 -8.34
C GLY A 247 -2.81 1.38 -7.26
N LEU A 248 -2.05 1.07 -6.21
CA LEU A 248 -2.52 0.36 -5.03
C LEU A 248 -2.84 1.35 -3.92
N TRP A 249 -3.93 1.11 -3.20
CA TRP A 249 -4.26 1.88 -2.02
C TRP A 249 -4.85 1.01 -0.92
N SER A 250 -4.67 1.49 0.30
CA SER A 250 -5.29 0.98 1.50
C SER A 250 -5.72 2.12 2.41
N LEU A 251 -6.74 1.87 3.24
CA LEU A 251 -7.17 2.80 4.26
C LEU A 251 -7.54 2.10 5.56
N ASN A 252 -7.29 2.79 6.67
CA ASN A 252 -7.76 2.42 8.00
C ASN A 252 -8.81 3.43 8.48
N GLN A 253 -9.85 2.92 9.13
CA GLN A 253 -10.95 3.71 9.68
C GLN A 253 -11.34 3.17 11.04
N LEU A 254 -10.61 3.61 12.06
CA LEU A 254 -10.69 3.12 13.43
C LEU A 254 -11.55 4.06 14.29
N PRO A 255 -12.24 3.53 15.33
CA PRO A 255 -12.96 4.38 16.26
C PRO A 255 -12.01 5.37 16.93
N LYS A 256 -12.49 6.60 17.15
CA LYS A 256 -11.83 7.54 18.05
C LYS A 256 -11.93 7.02 19.49
N LEU A 257 -10.82 7.06 20.22
CA LEU A 257 -10.72 6.62 21.61
C LEU A 257 -10.90 7.76 22.62
#